data_AF-T0SVY8-F1
#
_entry.id   AF-T0SVY8-F1
#
_cell.length_a   1.000
_cell.length_b   1.000
_cell.length_c   1.000
_cell.angle_alpha   90.00
_cell.angle_beta   90.00
_cell.angle_gamma   90.00
#
_symmetry.space_group_name_H-M   'P 1'
#
loop_
_entity.id
_entity.type
_entity.pdbx_description
1 polymer ?
#
loop_
_entity_poly.entity_id
_entity_poly.type
_entity_poly.pdbx_seq_one_letter_code
_entity_poly.pdbx_strand_id
1 'polypeptide(L)'
;MAMAKSIFLFSIFLLLLSPLNYNKKNQKTYSLKLSLKKEKFKSFSSKDRAHLYQSFVLGNKYGLSPEKKDKLKVMGLYHLMTPSGLHYSCLLFLLIFLKRKYNNRYLSYLEILIGVAIHTFLPGFYAFKRVALLRSLKVSNDIFLDRKFSRLEILLCFLCFDILFGTFRFSNVSFLMSILFIGIFYLRGSSKFFIVFNLFIGQIIMAYIFGNEVSILNLILSPFYTMIFSFLYPLLCFNIFFLDIINYSEYILLFLEKLLEASYFLSKVTPYFQVTLPFVISAILINRKNFLFFFALSFLTFTN
;
A
#
# COMPACT_ATOMS: atom_id res chain seq x y z
N MET A 1 7.83 8.69 24.51
CA MET A 1 6.64 9.19 23.79
C MET A 1 6.32 8.47 22.47
N ALA A 2 7.29 8.18 21.58
CA ALA A 2 7.03 7.46 20.32
C ALA A 2 6.48 6.04 20.52
N MET A 3 7.02 5.30 21.50
CA MET A 3 6.60 3.94 21.84
C MET A 3 5.13 3.86 22.28
N ALA A 4 4.66 4.79 23.12
CA ALA A 4 3.27 4.85 23.55
C ALA A 4 2.28 5.10 22.38
N LYS A 5 2.68 5.90 21.38
CA LYS A 5 1.86 6.12 20.17
C LYS A 5 1.79 4.88 19.28
N SER A 6 2.89 4.14 19.16
CA SER A 6 2.91 2.87 18.42
C SER A 6 2.07 1.81 19.10
N ILE A 7 2.16 1.69 20.43
CA ILE A 7 1.34 0.77 21.23
C ILE A 7 -0.13 1.13 21.09
N PHE A 8 -0.50 2.41 21.18
CA PHE A 8 -1.89 2.85 21.03
C PHE A 8 -2.47 2.50 19.65
N LEU A 9 -1.74 2.74 18.56
CA LEU A 9 -2.19 2.39 17.22
C LEU A 9 -2.24 0.88 16.99
N PHE A 10 -1.33 0.13 17.59
CA PHE A 10 -1.37 -1.32 17.58
C PHE A 10 -2.57 -1.86 18.36
N SER A 11 -2.90 -1.27 19.52
CA SER A 11 -4.10 -1.62 20.29
C SER A 11 -5.39 -1.30 19.53
N ILE A 12 -5.48 -0.15 18.85
CA ILE A 12 -6.60 0.17 17.95
C ILE A 12 -6.69 -0.88 16.84
N PHE A 13 -5.57 -1.21 16.22
CA PHE A 13 -5.51 -2.20 15.15
C PHE A 13 -5.97 -3.58 15.64
N LEU A 14 -5.50 -4.05 16.80
CA LEU A 14 -5.93 -5.31 17.41
C LEU A 14 -7.42 -5.31 17.78
N LEU A 15 -7.94 -4.22 18.35
CA LEU A 15 -9.36 -4.08 18.67
C LEU A 15 -10.23 -4.16 17.40
N LEU A 16 -9.73 -3.62 16.30
CA LEU A 16 -10.38 -3.67 15.00
C LEU A 16 -10.20 -5.02 14.27
N LEU A 17 -9.42 -5.99 14.78
CA LEU A 17 -9.34 -7.35 14.21
C LEU A 17 -10.54 -8.23 14.58
N SER A 18 -11.21 -7.97 15.71
CA SER A 18 -12.42 -8.70 16.16
C SER A 18 -13.49 -8.92 15.06
N PRO A 19 -13.80 -7.94 14.19
CA PRO A 19 -14.75 -8.08 13.09
C PRO A 19 -14.31 -9.01 11.94
N LEU A 20 -13.02 -9.41 11.86
CA LEU A 20 -12.53 -10.32 10.80
C LEU A 20 -13.07 -11.74 10.97
N ASN A 21 -13.33 -12.18 12.20
CA ASN A 21 -13.93 -13.48 12.47
C ASN A 21 -15.43 -13.53 12.10
N TYR A 22 -16.08 -12.37 11.94
CA TYR A 22 -17.55 -12.33 11.83
C TYR A 22 -18.07 -12.30 10.38
N ASN A 23 -17.26 -11.96 9.36
CA ASN A 23 -17.83 -11.58 8.05
C ASN A 23 -17.10 -12.09 6.80
N LYS A 24 -16.57 -13.32 6.84
CA LYS A 24 -15.95 -13.96 5.65
C LYS A 24 -16.96 -14.34 4.55
N LYS A 25 -18.27 -14.40 4.85
CA LYS A 25 -19.26 -15.05 3.95
C LYS A 25 -20.03 -14.14 2.97
N ASN A 26 -20.13 -12.82 3.14
CA ASN A 26 -21.16 -12.05 2.37
C ASN A 26 -20.76 -10.69 1.76
N GLN A 27 -19.48 -10.33 1.66
CA GLN A 27 -19.13 -9.04 1.03
C GLN A 27 -18.98 -9.16 -0.50
N LYS A 28 -20.10 -9.02 -1.24
CA LYS A 28 -20.07 -8.70 -2.68
C LYS A 28 -19.50 -7.29 -2.85
N THR A 29 -18.21 -7.19 -3.13
CA THR A 29 -17.57 -5.91 -3.45
C THR A 29 -17.80 -5.60 -4.93
N TYR A 30 -18.72 -4.68 -5.22
CA TYR A 30 -18.83 -4.08 -6.55
C TYR A 30 -17.65 -3.13 -6.75
N SER A 31 -16.58 -3.62 -7.36
CA SER A 31 -15.49 -2.77 -7.84
C SER A 31 -15.73 -2.43 -9.31
N LEU A 32 -15.71 -1.14 -9.62
CA LEU A 32 -15.72 -0.68 -11.00
C LEU A 32 -14.45 -1.21 -11.69
N LYS A 33 -14.63 -2.12 -12.66
CA LYS A 33 -13.51 -2.72 -13.39
C LYS A 33 -13.07 -1.80 -14.52
N LEU A 34 -12.18 -0.86 -14.21
CA LEU A 34 -11.50 -0.09 -15.24
C LEU A 34 -10.72 -1.04 -16.15
N SER A 35 -10.84 -0.87 -17.45
CA SER A 35 -10.11 -1.67 -18.43
C SER A 35 -9.44 -0.78 -19.47
N LEU A 36 -8.26 -1.22 -19.92
CA LEU A 36 -7.63 -0.59 -21.07
C LEU A 36 -8.45 -0.93 -22.32
N LYS A 37 -8.60 0.04 -23.21
CA LYS A 37 -9.21 -0.19 -24.52
C LYS A 37 -8.41 -1.25 -25.27
N LYS A 38 -9.08 -2.10 -26.05
CA LYS A 38 -8.45 -3.18 -26.83
C LYS A 38 -7.34 -2.69 -27.77
N GLU A 39 -7.45 -1.46 -28.28
CA GLU A 39 -6.42 -0.84 -29.13
C GLU A 39 -5.09 -0.72 -28.40
N LYS A 40 -5.11 -0.25 -27.15
CA LYS A 40 -3.91 -0.07 -26.31
C LYS A 40 -3.21 -1.38 -25.96
N PHE A 41 -3.92 -2.51 -26.04
CA PHE A 41 -3.28 -3.82 -25.86
C PHE A 41 -2.33 -4.15 -27.01
N LYS A 42 -2.59 -3.65 -28.23
CA LYS A 42 -1.74 -3.90 -29.39
C LYS A 42 -0.37 -3.23 -29.29
N SER A 43 -0.24 -2.21 -28.44
CA SER A 43 1.03 -1.52 -28.18
C SER A 43 2.03 -2.37 -27.38
N PHE A 44 1.59 -3.46 -26.76
CA PHE A 44 2.45 -4.38 -25.99
C PHE A 44 2.81 -5.58 -26.85
N SER A 45 4.05 -6.08 -26.73
CA SER A 45 4.48 -7.23 -27.54
C SER A 45 3.85 -8.54 -27.06
N SER A 46 3.33 -8.59 -25.82
CA SER A 46 2.59 -9.73 -25.31
C SER A 46 1.31 -9.31 -24.57
N LYS A 47 0.26 -10.13 -24.72
CA LYS A 47 -1.02 -9.94 -23.99
C LYS A 47 -0.82 -9.98 -22.48
N ASP A 48 0.09 -10.83 -22.02
CA ASP A 48 0.42 -10.98 -20.60
C ASP A 48 1.01 -9.70 -20.01
N ARG A 49 1.89 -8.99 -20.74
CA ARG A 49 2.43 -7.70 -20.28
C ARG A 49 1.39 -6.60 -20.30
N ALA A 50 0.50 -6.59 -21.31
CA ALA A 50 -0.62 -5.65 -21.33
C ALA A 50 -1.55 -5.85 -20.10
N HIS A 51 -1.85 -7.10 -19.75
CA HIS A 51 -2.61 -7.42 -18.53
C HIS A 51 -1.85 -7.07 -17.25
N LEU A 52 -0.54 -7.28 -17.21
CA LEU A 52 0.29 -6.85 -16.07
C LEU A 52 0.28 -5.33 -15.91
N TYR A 53 0.48 -4.58 -17.01
CA TYR A 53 0.40 -3.13 -17.04
C TYR A 53 -0.96 -2.62 -16.54
N GLN A 54 -2.05 -3.17 -17.10
CA GLN A 54 -3.41 -2.90 -16.68
C GLN A 54 -3.59 -3.11 -15.17
N SER A 55 -3.04 -4.20 -14.65
CA SER A 55 -3.19 -4.56 -13.26
C SER A 55 -2.44 -3.63 -12.31
N PHE A 56 -1.28 -3.12 -12.72
CA PHE A 56 -0.53 -2.14 -11.94
C PHE A 56 -1.17 -0.76 -11.98
N VAL A 57 -1.54 -0.27 -13.17
CA VAL A 57 -2.04 1.10 -13.35
C VAL A 57 -3.51 1.25 -12.94
N LEU A 58 -4.37 0.30 -13.33
CA LEU A 58 -5.82 0.39 -13.12
C LEU A 58 -6.33 -0.51 -11.99
N GLY A 59 -5.47 -1.37 -11.44
CA GLY A 59 -5.87 -2.32 -10.41
C GLY A 59 -6.70 -3.50 -10.90
N ASN A 60 -6.86 -3.65 -12.22
CA ASN A 60 -7.65 -4.72 -12.81
C ASN A 60 -6.78 -5.95 -13.07
N LYS A 61 -7.00 -7.01 -12.29
CA LYS A 61 -6.20 -8.25 -12.29
C LYS A 61 -6.73 -9.31 -13.27
N TYR A 62 -7.72 -8.96 -14.10
CA TYR A 62 -8.28 -9.84 -15.12
C TYR A 62 -7.25 -10.10 -16.22
N GLY A 63 -7.20 -11.35 -16.72
CA GLY A 63 -6.27 -11.77 -17.77
C GLY A 63 -4.82 -12.00 -17.31
N LEU A 64 -4.45 -11.64 -16.08
CA LEU A 64 -3.13 -11.99 -15.56
C LEU A 64 -3.05 -13.49 -15.22
N SER A 65 -1.97 -14.14 -15.67
CA SER A 65 -1.74 -15.57 -15.48
C SER A 65 -1.74 -15.99 -13.99
N PRO A 66 -2.24 -17.19 -13.66
CA PRO A 66 -2.22 -17.71 -12.29
C PRO A 66 -0.82 -17.72 -11.68
N GLU A 67 0.18 -18.13 -12.46
CA GLU A 67 1.58 -18.19 -12.02
C GLU A 67 2.10 -16.82 -11.55
N LYS A 68 1.86 -15.74 -12.32
CA LYS A 68 2.29 -14.39 -11.93
C LYS A 68 1.56 -13.91 -10.67
N LYS A 69 0.26 -14.21 -10.54
CA LYS A 69 -0.50 -13.89 -9.33
C LYS A 69 0.10 -14.59 -8.12
N ASP A 70 0.45 -15.86 -8.25
CA ASP A 70 0.97 -16.65 -7.15
C ASP A 70 2.38 -16.22 -6.77
N LYS A 71 3.27 -15.93 -7.74
CA LYS A 71 4.57 -15.28 -7.46
C LYS A 71 4.39 -13.97 -6.68
N LEU A 72 3.49 -13.09 -7.12
CA LEU A 72 3.21 -11.83 -6.42
C LEU A 72 2.60 -12.03 -5.03
N LYS A 73 1.77 -13.06 -4.82
CA LYS A 73 1.24 -13.39 -3.48
C LYS A 73 2.33 -13.91 -2.55
N VAL A 74 3.13 -14.87 -3.00
CA VAL A 74 4.23 -15.45 -2.21
C VAL A 74 5.25 -14.39 -1.81
N MET A 75 5.56 -13.46 -2.72
CA MET A 75 6.43 -12.32 -2.44
C MET A 75 5.76 -11.23 -1.57
N GLY A 76 4.48 -11.36 -1.20
CA GLY A 76 3.75 -10.31 -0.47
C GLY A 76 3.47 -9.04 -1.28
N LEU A 77 3.66 -9.08 -2.60
CA LEU A 77 3.58 -7.95 -3.54
C LEU A 77 2.20 -7.79 -4.21
N TYR A 78 1.24 -8.66 -3.91
CA TYR A 78 -0.10 -8.64 -4.51
C TYR A 78 -0.87 -7.32 -4.27
N HIS A 79 -0.48 -6.57 -3.24
CA HIS A 79 -1.02 -5.26 -2.90
C HIS A 79 -0.62 -4.15 -3.89
N LEU A 80 0.49 -4.30 -4.64
CA LEU A 80 0.92 -3.31 -5.65
C LEU A 80 -0.06 -3.18 -6.82
N MET A 81 -0.83 -4.24 -7.08
CA MET A 81 -1.91 -4.27 -8.06
C MET A 81 -3.25 -3.77 -7.49
N THR A 82 -3.26 -3.26 -6.26
CA THR A 82 -4.48 -2.67 -5.67
C THR A 82 -4.35 -1.15 -5.70
N PRO A 83 -5.36 -0.43 -6.21
CA PRO A 83 -5.34 1.03 -6.23
C PRO A 83 -5.18 1.58 -4.81
N SER A 84 -4.07 2.25 -4.57
CA SER A 84 -3.59 2.63 -3.24
C SER A 84 -3.16 4.10 -3.18
N GLY A 85 -2.52 4.50 -2.09
CA GLY A 85 -1.97 5.85 -1.94
C GLY A 85 -0.91 6.22 -2.99
N LEU A 86 -0.24 5.22 -3.57
CA LEU A 86 0.68 5.40 -4.70
C LEU A 86 -0.06 5.86 -5.97
N HIS A 87 -1.19 5.24 -6.25
CA HIS A 87 -2.07 5.62 -7.36
C HIS A 87 -2.57 7.05 -7.16
N TYR A 88 -2.96 7.38 -5.91
CA TYR A 88 -3.48 8.70 -5.57
C TYR A 88 -2.41 9.80 -5.68
N SER A 89 -1.17 9.51 -5.27
CA SER A 89 -0.07 10.48 -5.38
C SER A 89 0.27 10.80 -6.83
N CYS A 90 0.15 9.83 -7.75
CA CYS A 90 0.34 10.06 -9.17
C CYS A 90 -0.77 10.94 -9.76
N LEU A 91 -2.03 10.69 -9.39
CA LEU A 91 -3.16 11.52 -9.82
C LEU A 91 -2.95 12.99 -9.43
N LEU A 92 -2.45 13.24 -8.21
CA LEU A 92 -2.21 14.59 -7.70
C LEU A 92 -0.83 15.15 -8.03
N PHE A 93 0.02 14.44 -8.76
CA PHE A 93 1.43 14.83 -8.95
C PHE A 93 1.55 16.25 -9.52
N LEU A 94 0.82 16.54 -10.59
CA LEU A 94 0.81 17.86 -11.22
C LEU A 94 0.29 18.94 -10.27
N LEU A 95 -0.81 18.67 -9.56
CA LEU A 95 -1.40 19.62 -8.61
C LEU A 95 -0.43 19.96 -7.47
N ILE A 96 0.24 18.95 -6.90
CA ILE A 96 1.24 19.12 -5.85
C ILE A 96 2.44 19.93 -6.37
N PHE A 97 2.89 19.65 -7.58
CA PHE A 97 3.98 20.39 -8.22
C PHE A 97 3.62 21.88 -8.40
N LEU A 98 2.43 22.16 -8.96
CA LEU A 98 1.94 23.53 -9.15
C LEU A 98 1.77 24.25 -7.81
N LYS A 99 1.26 23.58 -6.78
CA LYS A 99 1.12 24.15 -5.43
C LYS A 99 2.47 24.54 -4.84
N ARG A 100 3.52 23.73 -5.03
CA ARG A 100 4.87 24.06 -4.57
C ARG A 100 5.48 25.23 -5.34
N LYS A 101 5.25 25.29 -6.66
CA LYS A 101 5.81 26.33 -7.53
C LYS A 101 5.15 27.69 -7.31
N TYR A 102 3.82 27.73 -7.21
CA TYR A 102 3.05 28.97 -7.20
C TYR A 102 2.51 29.37 -5.81
N ASN A 103 2.61 28.48 -4.80
CA ASN A 103 2.10 28.68 -3.43
C ASN A 103 0.65 29.20 -3.37
N ASN A 104 -0.20 28.75 -4.29
CA ASN A 104 -1.54 29.28 -4.46
C ASN A 104 -2.56 28.53 -3.59
N ARG A 105 -3.30 29.25 -2.74
CA ARG A 105 -4.37 28.70 -1.88
C ARG A 105 -5.50 28.03 -2.67
N TYR A 106 -5.82 28.52 -3.87
CA TYR A 106 -6.89 27.96 -4.71
C TYR A 106 -6.57 26.53 -5.17
N LEU A 107 -5.28 26.21 -5.40
CA LEU A 107 -4.84 24.84 -5.70
C LEU A 107 -5.08 23.90 -4.52
N SER A 108 -5.04 24.42 -3.30
CA SER A 108 -5.32 23.63 -2.10
C SER A 108 -6.82 23.40 -1.91
N TYR A 109 -7.67 24.37 -2.24
CA TYR A 109 -9.12 24.14 -2.30
C TYR A 109 -9.49 23.12 -3.38
N LEU A 110 -8.85 23.20 -4.55
CA LEU A 110 -9.02 22.19 -5.61
C LEU A 110 -8.58 20.80 -5.14
N GLU A 111 -7.46 20.69 -4.41
CA GLU A 111 -6.99 19.43 -3.81
C GLU A 111 -8.02 18.83 -2.84
N ILE A 112 -8.62 19.66 -1.98
CA ILE A 112 -9.68 19.24 -1.06
C ILE A 112 -10.91 18.78 -1.85
N LEU A 113 -11.36 19.56 -2.84
CA LEU A 113 -12.53 19.26 -3.67
C LEU A 113 -12.36 17.92 -4.39
N ILE A 114 -11.21 17.71 -5.04
CA ILE A 114 -10.89 16.43 -5.71
C ILE A 114 -10.91 15.27 -4.70
N GLY A 115 -10.26 15.43 -3.55
CA GLY A 115 -10.19 14.37 -2.55
C GLY A 115 -11.56 14.01 -1.95
N VAL A 116 -12.40 15.01 -1.67
CA VAL A 116 -13.78 14.80 -1.19
C VAL A 116 -14.63 14.17 -2.30
N ALA A 117 -14.52 14.65 -3.54
CA ALA A 117 -15.26 14.07 -4.66
C ALA A 117 -14.90 12.60 -4.89
N ILE A 118 -13.61 12.25 -4.80
CA ILE A 118 -13.14 10.86 -4.86
C ILE A 118 -13.72 10.03 -3.71
N HIS A 119 -13.68 10.56 -2.48
CA HIS A 119 -14.20 9.84 -1.32
C HIS A 119 -15.73 9.62 -1.39
N THR A 120 -16.49 10.57 -1.92
CA THR A 120 -17.94 10.47 -1.97
C THR A 120 -18.42 9.69 -3.20
N PHE A 121 -17.93 10.04 -4.38
CA PHE A 121 -18.51 9.59 -5.65
C PHE A 121 -17.80 8.43 -6.32
N LEU A 122 -16.54 8.12 -5.99
CA LEU A 122 -15.85 7.00 -6.62
C LEU A 122 -16.41 5.68 -6.06
N PRO A 123 -17.01 4.81 -6.91
CA PRO A 123 -17.50 3.50 -6.46
C PRO A 123 -16.33 2.52 -6.34
N GLY A 124 -16.30 1.73 -5.26
CA GLY A 124 -15.20 0.80 -4.98
C GLY A 124 -13.91 1.52 -4.55
N PHE A 125 -12.74 1.02 -4.99
CA PHE A 125 -11.42 1.65 -4.76
C PHE A 125 -11.18 2.11 -3.30
N TYR A 126 -11.62 1.33 -2.31
CA TYR A 126 -11.72 1.78 -0.93
C TYR A 126 -10.41 2.29 -0.32
N ALA A 127 -9.27 1.66 -0.64
CA ALA A 127 -7.96 2.12 -0.17
C ALA A 127 -7.60 3.51 -0.73
N PHE A 128 -7.93 3.76 -2.00
CA PHE A 128 -7.76 5.06 -2.65
C PHE A 128 -8.64 6.13 -2.00
N LYS A 129 -9.92 5.81 -1.72
CA LYS A 129 -10.87 6.72 -1.05
C LYS A 129 -10.42 7.13 0.35
N ARG A 130 -9.81 6.21 1.11
CA ARG A 130 -9.28 6.49 2.45
C ARG A 130 -8.08 7.43 2.41
N VAL A 131 -7.17 7.23 1.46
CA VAL A 131 -6.03 8.14 1.27
C VAL A 131 -6.49 9.52 0.82
N ALA A 132 -7.50 9.58 -0.07
CA ALA A 132 -8.12 10.83 -0.50
C ALA A 132 -8.71 11.60 0.68
N LEU A 133 -9.53 10.95 1.51
CA LEU A 133 -10.09 11.55 2.72
C LEU A 133 -9.02 12.05 3.69
N LEU A 134 -8.04 11.22 4.02
CA LEU A 134 -6.96 11.59 4.93
C LEU A 134 -6.18 12.79 4.41
N ARG A 135 -5.95 12.85 3.09
CA ARG A 135 -5.30 13.99 2.44
C ARG A 135 -6.16 15.24 2.52
N SER A 136 -7.45 15.16 2.21
CA SER A 136 -8.37 16.29 2.32
C SER A 136 -8.41 16.84 3.73
N LEU A 137 -8.53 15.98 4.76
CA LEU A 137 -8.50 16.40 6.17
C LEU A 137 -7.21 17.13 6.53
N LYS A 138 -6.06 16.62 6.07
CA LYS A 138 -4.76 17.27 6.31
C LYS A 138 -4.69 18.65 5.66
N VAL A 139 -5.10 18.77 4.40
CA VAL A 139 -5.06 20.04 3.67
C VAL A 139 -6.06 21.03 4.25
N SER A 140 -7.25 20.58 4.65
CA SER A 140 -8.25 21.41 5.34
C SER A 140 -7.72 21.94 6.66
N ASN A 141 -7.04 21.10 7.45
CA ASN A 141 -6.41 21.53 8.70
C ASN A 141 -5.34 22.61 8.49
N ASP A 142 -4.62 22.58 7.36
CA ASP A 142 -3.58 23.56 7.06
C ASP A 142 -4.16 24.92 6.61
N ILE A 143 -5.41 24.98 6.13
CA ILE A 143 -6.02 26.18 5.54
C ILE A 143 -7.11 26.81 6.41
N PHE A 144 -8.01 26.00 6.97
CA PHE A 144 -9.24 26.49 7.57
C PHE A 144 -9.19 26.65 9.08
N LEU A 145 -8.20 26.05 9.74
CA LEU A 145 -8.13 26.02 11.21
C LEU A 145 -6.97 26.88 11.71
N ASP A 146 -7.31 27.86 12.54
CA ASP A 146 -6.33 28.69 13.24
C ASP A 146 -5.48 27.83 14.20
N ARG A 147 -6.15 26.93 14.93
CA ARG A 147 -5.50 25.89 15.72
C ARG A 147 -5.33 24.63 14.89
N LYS A 148 -4.08 24.37 14.48
CA LYS A 148 -3.75 23.15 13.72
C LYS A 148 -3.84 21.91 14.61
N PHE A 149 -4.65 20.94 14.18
CA PHE A 149 -4.63 19.59 14.74
C PHE A 149 -3.28 18.93 14.49
N SER A 150 -2.83 18.19 15.50
CA SER A 150 -1.68 17.29 15.42
C SER A 150 -1.96 16.13 14.46
N ARG A 151 -0.89 15.46 14.02
CA ARG A 151 -1.00 14.31 13.11
C ARG A 151 -1.87 13.17 13.66
N LEU A 152 -1.85 12.99 14.99
CA LEU A 152 -2.63 11.95 15.66
C LEU A 152 -4.11 12.32 15.70
N GLU A 153 -4.44 13.59 16.00
CA GLU A 153 -5.81 14.09 15.95
C GLU A 153 -6.40 13.97 14.54
N ILE A 154 -5.65 14.34 13.49
CA ILE A 154 -6.09 14.16 12.09
C ILE A 154 -6.37 12.67 11.79
N LEU A 155 -5.51 11.77 12.26
CA LEU A 155 -5.68 10.33 12.08
C LEU A 155 -6.95 9.83 12.81
N LEU A 156 -7.21 10.29 14.03
CA LEU A 156 -8.42 9.95 14.77
C LEU A 156 -9.67 10.49 14.08
N CYS A 157 -9.66 11.74 13.61
CA CYS A 157 -10.76 12.30 12.82
C CYS A 157 -11.04 11.48 11.56
N PHE A 158 -9.98 11.09 10.83
CA PHE A 158 -10.08 10.20 9.68
C PHE A 158 -10.73 8.86 10.06
N LEU A 159 -10.27 8.22 11.14
CA LEU A 159 -10.81 6.93 11.60
C LEU A 159 -12.30 7.04 11.93
N CYS A 160 -12.67 8.04 12.74
CA CYS A 160 -14.07 8.26 13.11
C CYS A 160 -14.93 8.51 11.87
N PHE A 161 -14.48 9.34 10.94
CA PHE A 161 -15.23 9.66 9.73
C PHE A 161 -15.41 8.43 8.82
N ASP A 162 -14.34 7.67 8.55
CA ASP A 162 -14.41 6.53 7.63
C ASP A 162 -15.16 5.32 8.23
N ILE A 163 -15.18 5.18 9.57
CA ILE A 163 -16.01 4.19 10.27
C ILE A 163 -17.49 4.57 10.19
N LEU A 164 -17.83 5.82 10.48
CA LEU A 164 -19.22 6.29 10.54
C LEU A 164 -19.84 6.39 9.14
N PHE A 165 -19.13 6.98 8.19
CA PHE A 165 -19.69 7.38 6.89
C PHE A 165 -18.96 6.78 5.68
N GLY A 166 -17.83 6.12 5.90
CA GLY A 166 -16.92 5.77 4.83
C GLY A 166 -16.83 4.29 4.52
N THR A 167 -15.61 3.85 4.25
CA THR A 167 -15.36 2.58 3.56
C THR A 167 -15.33 1.36 4.47
N PHE A 168 -15.33 1.55 5.79
CA PHE A 168 -15.24 0.44 6.76
C PHE A 168 -16.33 -0.60 6.54
N ARG A 169 -17.59 -0.15 6.37
CA ARG A 169 -18.77 -1.01 6.21
C ARG A 169 -18.70 -1.93 4.99
N PHE A 170 -17.94 -1.53 3.96
CA PHE A 170 -17.88 -2.25 2.69
C PHE A 170 -16.69 -3.20 2.55
N SER A 171 -15.60 -2.97 3.31
CA SER A 171 -14.40 -3.79 3.23
C SER A 171 -13.54 -3.70 4.49
N ASN A 172 -13.91 -4.47 5.51
CA ASN A 172 -13.26 -4.49 6.83
C ASN A 172 -11.77 -4.86 6.72
N VAL A 173 -11.45 -5.86 5.90
CA VAL A 173 -10.07 -6.32 5.69
C VAL A 173 -9.24 -5.20 5.06
N SER A 174 -9.69 -4.63 3.95
CA SER A 174 -8.96 -3.56 3.26
C SER A 174 -8.80 -2.32 4.13
N PHE A 175 -9.79 -2.04 4.98
CA PHE A 175 -9.74 -0.97 5.96
C PHE A 175 -8.61 -1.20 6.98
N LEU A 176 -8.53 -2.37 7.59
CA LEU A 176 -7.45 -2.76 8.50
C LEU A 176 -6.07 -2.64 7.88
N MET A 177 -5.92 -3.14 6.64
CA MET A 177 -4.69 -2.96 5.85
C MET A 177 -4.29 -1.49 5.76
N SER A 178 -5.26 -0.64 5.46
CA SER A 178 -5.02 0.78 5.25
C SER A 178 -4.63 1.46 6.55
N ILE A 179 -5.28 1.14 7.67
CA ILE A 179 -4.90 1.65 8.99
C ILE A 179 -3.50 1.22 9.36
N LEU A 180 -3.14 -0.05 9.17
CA LEU A 180 -1.81 -0.55 9.45
C LEU A 180 -0.74 0.26 8.72
N PHE A 181 -0.89 0.40 7.39
CA PHE A 181 0.08 1.14 6.58
C PHE A 181 0.06 2.65 6.83
N ILE A 182 -1.12 3.27 6.96
CA ILE A 182 -1.23 4.70 7.31
C ILE A 182 -0.59 4.94 8.67
N GLY A 183 -0.84 4.08 9.65
CA GLY A 183 -0.25 4.11 10.99
C GLY A 183 1.28 4.05 10.92
N ILE A 184 1.83 3.11 10.14
CA ILE A 184 3.28 2.99 9.87
C ILE A 184 3.86 4.31 9.33
N PHE A 185 3.18 4.96 8.38
CA PHE A 185 3.64 6.23 7.80
C PHE A 185 3.47 7.42 8.75
N TYR A 186 2.40 7.45 9.56
CA TYR A 186 2.11 8.56 10.48
C TYR A 186 2.95 8.51 11.76
N LEU A 187 3.34 7.31 12.19
CA LEU A 187 4.27 7.06 13.31
C LEU A 187 5.74 7.24 12.95
N ARG A 188 6.03 7.59 11.70
CA ARG A 188 7.39 7.77 11.20
C ARG A 188 8.20 8.76 12.08
N GLY A 189 9.32 8.28 12.60
CA GLY A 189 10.43 9.14 13.08
C GLY A 189 11.18 9.80 11.91
N SER A 190 12.07 10.76 12.20
CA SER A 190 12.71 11.60 11.16
C SER A 190 13.42 10.82 10.02
N SER A 191 14.02 9.66 10.29
CA SER A 191 14.80 8.91 9.29
C SER A 191 13.97 8.17 8.23
N LYS A 192 14.41 8.24 6.96
CA LYS A 192 13.81 7.50 5.83
C LYS A 192 13.96 5.98 5.96
N PHE A 193 15.11 5.49 6.45
CA PHE A 193 15.37 4.07 6.68
C PHE A 193 14.35 3.39 7.60
N PHE A 194 13.81 4.13 8.58
CA PHE A 194 12.82 3.61 9.51
C PHE A 194 11.48 3.26 8.85
N ILE A 195 11.17 3.85 7.69
CA ILE A 195 9.97 3.46 6.92
C ILE A 195 10.11 2.02 6.45
N VAL A 196 11.26 1.64 5.89
CA VAL A 196 11.48 0.28 5.38
C VAL A 196 11.33 -0.73 6.50
N PHE A 197 11.88 -0.43 7.68
CA PHE A 197 11.72 -1.25 8.86
C PHE A 197 10.27 -1.34 9.36
N ASN A 198 9.54 -0.23 9.41
CA ASN A 198 8.13 -0.29 9.81
C ASN A 198 7.26 -1.03 8.78
N LEU A 199 7.58 -0.94 7.48
CA LEU A 199 6.92 -1.72 6.43
C LEU A 199 7.20 -3.21 6.62
N PHE A 200 8.42 -3.58 7.02
CA PHE A 200 8.77 -4.96 7.41
C PHE A 200 7.90 -5.45 8.58
N ILE A 201 7.75 -4.66 9.65
CA ILE A 201 6.84 -5.00 10.77
C ILE A 201 5.40 -5.15 10.25
N GLY A 202 4.96 -4.26 9.36
CA GLY A 202 3.64 -4.37 8.72
C GLY A 202 3.45 -5.69 7.99
N GLN A 203 4.46 -6.17 7.24
CA GLN A 203 4.41 -7.46 6.55
C GLN A 203 4.37 -8.65 7.53
N ILE A 204 5.07 -8.58 8.66
CA ILE A 204 5.01 -9.61 9.70
C ILE A 204 3.62 -9.70 10.33
N ILE A 205 3.08 -8.55 10.74
CA ILE A 205 1.72 -8.47 11.31
C ILE A 205 0.70 -9.04 10.32
N MET A 206 0.90 -8.75 9.03
CA MET A 206 0.08 -9.27 7.96
C MET A 206 0.16 -10.78 7.80
N ALA A 207 1.36 -11.32 7.74
CA ALA A 207 1.56 -12.75 7.66
C ALA A 207 0.89 -13.49 8.82
N TYR A 208 1.01 -12.95 10.04
CA TYR A 208 0.34 -13.49 11.22
C TYR A 208 -1.20 -13.49 11.08
N ILE A 209 -1.80 -12.36 10.71
CA ILE A 209 -3.27 -12.23 10.61
C ILE A 209 -3.85 -13.17 9.55
N PHE A 210 -3.16 -13.33 8.43
CA PHE A 210 -3.64 -14.15 7.31
C PHE A 210 -3.18 -15.61 7.40
N GLY A 211 -2.37 -15.97 8.39
CA GLY A 211 -1.81 -17.31 8.55
C GLY A 211 -0.89 -17.71 7.38
N ASN A 212 -0.26 -16.74 6.73
CA ASN A 212 0.64 -17.00 5.61
C ASN A 212 2.04 -17.33 6.11
N GLU A 213 2.66 -18.32 5.48
CA GLU A 213 4.09 -18.55 5.62
C GLU A 213 4.88 -17.46 4.88
N VAL A 214 6.03 -17.08 5.44
CA VAL A 214 6.90 -16.09 4.83
C VAL A 214 8.34 -16.59 4.88
N SER A 215 9.09 -16.35 3.82
CA SER A 215 10.54 -16.52 3.88
C SER A 215 11.21 -15.25 4.41
N ILE A 216 12.31 -15.38 5.17
CA ILE A 216 13.04 -14.22 5.70
C ILE A 216 13.40 -13.26 4.54
N LEU A 217 13.82 -13.84 3.42
CA LEU A 217 14.25 -13.07 2.27
C LEU A 217 13.08 -12.29 1.66
N ASN A 218 11.86 -12.83 1.65
CA ASN A 218 10.68 -12.10 1.20
C ASN A 218 10.38 -10.88 2.05
N LEU A 219 10.61 -10.95 3.36
CA LEU A 219 10.44 -9.81 4.24
C LEU A 219 11.39 -8.65 3.89
N ILE A 220 12.57 -8.94 3.33
CA ILE A 220 13.53 -7.93 2.87
C ILE A 220 13.23 -7.50 1.43
N LEU A 221 13.14 -8.46 0.51
CA LEU A 221 12.99 -8.22 -0.92
C LEU A 221 11.69 -7.51 -1.26
N SER A 222 10.60 -7.76 -0.53
CA SER A 222 9.30 -7.15 -0.83
C SER A 222 9.26 -5.64 -0.58
N PRO A 223 9.77 -5.07 0.54
CA PRO A 223 10.00 -3.63 0.67
C PRO A 223 10.88 -3.04 -0.44
N PHE A 224 11.98 -3.70 -0.82
CA PHE A 224 12.87 -3.21 -1.87
C PHE A 224 12.17 -3.15 -3.23
N TYR A 225 11.47 -4.22 -3.60
CA TYR A 225 10.66 -4.24 -4.83
C TYR A 225 9.59 -3.14 -4.78
N THR A 226 8.90 -3.00 -3.64
CA THR A 226 7.87 -1.96 -3.45
C THR A 226 8.45 -0.56 -3.63
N MET A 227 9.66 -0.31 -3.14
CA MET A 227 10.36 0.96 -3.33
C MET A 227 10.69 1.23 -4.80
N ILE A 228 11.26 0.25 -5.50
CA ILE A 228 11.58 0.36 -6.93
C ILE A 228 10.30 0.59 -7.74
N PHE A 229 9.27 -0.21 -7.48
CA PHE A 229 7.97 -0.05 -8.10
C PHE A 229 7.40 1.34 -7.83
N SER A 230 7.43 1.81 -6.58
CA SER A 230 6.91 3.13 -6.22
C SER A 230 7.61 4.28 -6.96
N PHE A 231 8.90 4.13 -7.22
CA PHE A 231 9.68 5.08 -8.00
C PHE A 231 9.33 5.07 -9.49
N LEU A 232 9.14 3.88 -10.08
CA LEU A 232 8.84 3.71 -11.51
C LEU A 232 7.36 3.92 -11.85
N TYR A 233 6.48 3.80 -10.86
CA TYR A 233 5.03 3.81 -11.06
C TYR A 233 4.46 5.10 -11.69
N PRO A 234 4.94 6.33 -11.35
CA PRO A 234 4.53 7.53 -12.06
C PRO A 234 4.78 7.44 -13.57
N LEU A 235 5.93 6.90 -13.98
CA LEU A 235 6.26 6.71 -15.40
C LEU A 235 5.28 5.73 -16.05
N LEU A 236 5.01 4.59 -15.41
CA LEU A 236 4.01 3.64 -15.88
C LEU A 236 2.63 4.30 -16.06
N CYS A 237 2.20 5.13 -15.10
CA CYS A 237 0.94 5.85 -15.20
C CYS A 237 0.91 6.84 -16.35
N PHE A 238 1.93 7.68 -16.48
CA PHE A 238 1.96 8.72 -17.52
C PHE A 238 1.99 8.13 -18.92
N ASN A 239 2.57 6.94 -19.09
CA ASN A 239 2.60 6.31 -20.40
C ASN A 239 1.20 6.00 -20.95
N ILE A 240 0.16 5.92 -20.11
CA ILE A 240 -1.20 5.65 -20.57
C ILE A 240 -1.66 6.64 -21.64
N PHE A 241 -1.16 7.88 -21.62
CA PHE A 241 -1.48 8.94 -22.59
C PHE A 241 -0.67 8.84 -23.88
N PHE A 242 0.45 8.13 -23.86
CA PHE A 242 1.43 8.06 -24.97
C PHE A 242 1.61 6.64 -25.52
N LEU A 243 0.86 5.65 -25.03
CA LEU A 243 0.97 4.23 -25.41
C LEU A 243 0.89 3.99 -26.93
N ASP A 244 0.12 4.81 -27.64
CA ASP A 244 -0.09 4.67 -29.09
C ASP A 244 1.11 5.23 -29.89
N ILE A 245 1.95 6.06 -29.26
CA ILE A 245 3.11 6.71 -29.89
C ILE A 245 4.41 6.02 -29.45
N ILE A 246 4.61 5.88 -28.14
CA ILE A 246 5.82 5.28 -27.54
C ILE A 246 5.40 4.47 -26.30
N ASN A 247 5.55 3.15 -26.36
CA ASN A 247 5.32 2.27 -25.21
C ASN A 247 6.62 2.02 -24.42
N TYR A 248 7.06 3.02 -23.66
CA TYR A 248 8.20 2.81 -22.76
C TYR A 248 7.84 1.94 -21.53
N SER A 249 6.54 1.77 -21.22
CA SER A 249 6.11 0.89 -20.14
C SER A 249 6.50 -0.56 -20.37
N GLU A 250 6.57 -1.02 -21.63
CA GLU A 250 7.02 -2.36 -22.00
C GLU A 250 8.37 -2.70 -21.35
N TYR A 251 9.36 -1.80 -21.47
CA TYR A 251 10.70 -1.99 -20.93
C TYR A 251 10.72 -1.97 -19.41
N ILE A 252 9.93 -1.07 -18.80
CA ILE A 252 9.79 -0.99 -17.35
C ILE A 252 9.16 -2.29 -16.81
N LEU A 253 8.14 -2.81 -17.47
CA LEU A 253 7.48 -4.06 -17.09
C LEU A 253 8.43 -5.25 -17.25
N LEU A 254 9.19 -5.32 -18.34
CA LEU A 254 10.19 -6.37 -18.53
C LEU A 254 11.23 -6.36 -17.40
N PHE A 255 11.70 -5.18 -17.00
CA PHE A 255 12.60 -5.04 -15.86
C PHE A 255 11.95 -5.51 -14.55
N LEU A 256 10.72 -5.08 -14.27
CA LEU A 256 9.98 -5.49 -13.07
C LEU A 256 9.68 -7.00 -13.05
N GLU A 257 9.35 -7.60 -14.19
CA GLU A 257 9.13 -9.04 -14.33
C GLU A 257 10.41 -9.83 -14.01
N LYS A 258 11.55 -9.45 -14.61
CA LYS A 258 12.84 -10.08 -14.32
C LYS A 258 13.24 -9.93 -12.85
N LEU A 259 13.02 -8.74 -12.28
CA LEU A 259 13.28 -8.50 -10.86
C LEU A 259 12.39 -9.37 -9.96
N LEU A 260 11.12 -9.52 -10.31
CA LEU A 260 10.18 -10.39 -9.58
C LEU A 260 10.62 -11.85 -9.66
N GLU A 261 11.00 -12.34 -10.85
CA GLU A 261 11.47 -13.71 -11.06
C GLU A 261 12.75 -14.00 -10.26
N ALA A 262 13.74 -13.10 -10.33
CA ALA A 262 14.96 -13.23 -9.56
C ALA A 262 14.67 -13.24 -8.04
N SER A 263 13.81 -12.32 -7.58
CA SER A 263 13.43 -12.24 -6.17
C SER A 263 12.69 -13.51 -5.70
N TYR A 264 11.78 -14.03 -6.53
CA TYR A 264 11.03 -15.24 -6.25
C TYR A 264 11.93 -16.48 -6.22
N PHE A 265 12.86 -16.60 -7.17
CA PHE A 265 13.84 -17.68 -7.17
C PHE A 265 14.69 -17.66 -5.89
N LEU A 266 15.24 -16.50 -5.53
CA LEU A 266 16.01 -16.34 -4.30
C LEU A 266 15.17 -16.68 -3.06
N SER A 267 13.88 -16.31 -3.04
CA SER A 267 13.00 -16.60 -1.92
C SER A 267 12.78 -18.09 -1.67
N LYS A 268 12.82 -18.91 -2.73
CA LYS A 268 12.64 -20.36 -2.64
C LYS A 268 13.84 -21.08 -2.03
N VAL A 269 15.03 -20.47 -2.13
CA VAL A 269 16.26 -21.03 -1.55
C VAL A 269 16.28 -20.86 -0.03
N THR A 270 15.45 -19.95 0.49
CA THR A 270 15.33 -19.72 1.93
C THR A 270 14.13 -20.46 2.55
N PRO A 271 14.28 -21.00 3.77
CA PRO A 271 13.18 -21.67 4.46
C PRO A 271 12.01 -20.72 4.71
N TYR A 272 10.81 -21.28 4.58
CA TYR A 272 9.55 -20.62 4.94
C TYR A 272 9.23 -20.94 6.39
N PHE A 273 8.68 -19.95 7.10
CA PHE A 273 8.24 -20.14 8.47
C PHE A 273 6.88 -19.51 8.69
N GLN A 274 6.12 -20.09 9.61
CA GLN A 274 4.87 -19.53 10.06
C GLN A 274 5.16 -18.40 11.07
N VAL A 275 4.59 -17.23 10.82
CA VAL A 275 4.73 -16.10 11.75
C VAL A 275 3.87 -16.37 12.98
N THR A 276 4.49 -16.42 14.17
CA THR A 276 3.81 -16.64 15.45
C THR A 276 3.61 -15.33 16.22
N LEU A 277 2.71 -15.32 17.20
CA LEU A 277 2.47 -14.13 18.04
C LEU A 277 3.74 -13.64 18.78
N PRO A 278 4.60 -14.50 19.35
CA PRO A 278 5.90 -14.06 19.90
C PRO A 278 6.80 -13.38 18.87
N PHE A 279 6.75 -13.82 17.60
CA PHE A 279 7.51 -13.18 16.52
C PHE A 279 6.95 -11.78 16.18
N VAL A 280 5.62 -11.61 16.21
CA VAL A 280 4.97 -10.29 16.06
C VAL A 280 5.34 -9.37 17.21
N ILE A 281 5.23 -9.85 18.45
CA ILE A 281 5.57 -9.07 19.65
C ILE A 281 7.04 -8.66 19.61
N SER A 282 7.96 -9.58 19.30
CA SER A 282 9.37 -9.25 19.18
C SER A 282 9.61 -8.21 18.08
N ALA A 283 9.03 -8.38 16.88
CA ALA A 283 9.12 -7.41 15.78
C ALA A 283 8.67 -5.99 16.19
N ILE A 284 7.61 -5.86 17.01
CA ILE A 284 7.10 -4.57 17.51
C ILE A 284 8.00 -3.99 18.61
N LEU A 285 8.50 -4.83 19.52
CA LEU A 285 9.37 -4.41 20.61
C LEU A 285 10.79 -4.05 20.14
N ILE A 286 11.20 -4.54 18.96
CA ILE A 286 12.49 -4.20 18.36
C ILE A 286 12.51 -2.72 17.96
N ASN A 287 13.14 -1.94 18.84
CA ASN A 287 13.48 -0.57 18.58
C ASN A 287 14.86 -0.47 17.89
N ARG A 288 15.12 0.68 17.25
CA ARG A 288 16.26 1.10 16.40
C ARG A 288 17.65 0.49 16.68
N LYS A 289 17.95 0.04 17.90
CA LYS A 289 19.27 -0.47 18.33
C LYS A 289 19.43 -1.99 18.19
N ASN A 290 18.35 -2.76 18.12
CA ASN A 290 18.41 -4.24 18.26
C ASN A 290 18.06 -5.00 16.96
N PHE A 291 18.06 -4.33 15.80
CA PHE A 291 17.69 -4.95 14.52
C PHE A 291 18.63 -6.10 14.11
N LEU A 292 19.94 -5.92 14.31
CA LEU A 292 20.94 -6.96 14.02
C LEU A 292 20.76 -8.20 14.93
N PHE A 293 20.33 -8.00 16.17
CA PHE A 293 20.05 -9.07 17.12
C PHE A 293 18.85 -9.91 16.68
N PHE A 294 17.80 -9.29 16.11
CA PHE A 294 16.65 -10.03 15.57
C PHE A 294 16.98 -10.82 14.31
N PHE A 295 17.82 -10.27 13.44
CA PHE A 295 18.28 -11.02 12.27
C PHE A 295 19.05 -12.27 12.73
N ALA A 296 19.92 -12.13 13.73
CA ALA A 296 20.62 -13.26 14.36
C ALA A 296 19.66 -14.25 15.06
N LEU A 297 18.62 -13.76 15.76
CA LEU A 297 17.64 -14.63 16.46
C LEU A 297 16.72 -15.37 15.49
N SER A 298 16.32 -14.71 14.39
CA SER A 298 15.58 -15.37 13.31
C SER A 298 16.42 -16.49 12.70
N PHE A 299 17.73 -16.29 12.50
CA PHE A 299 18.66 -17.34 12.08
C PHE A 299 18.78 -18.49 13.10
N LEU A 300 18.76 -18.20 14.41
CA LEU A 300 18.81 -19.22 15.47
C LEU A 300 17.53 -20.05 15.57
N THR A 301 16.37 -19.51 15.17
CA THR A 301 15.14 -20.31 15.05
C THR A 301 15.13 -21.24 13.83
N PHE A 302 16.13 -21.17 12.93
CA PHE A 302 16.28 -22.10 11.80
C PHE A 302 17.18 -23.30 12.08
N THR A 303 17.76 -23.43 13.28
CA THR A 303 18.65 -24.55 13.63
C THR A 303 17.97 -25.66 14.43
N ASN A 304 16.64 -25.79 14.37
CA ASN A 304 15.89 -26.95 14.88
C ASN A 304 14.92 -27.46 13.82
#